data_AF-A0A248VYY4-F1
#
_entry.id   AF-A0A248VYY4-F1
#
_cell.length_a   1.000
_cell.length_b   1.000
_cell.length_c   1.000
_cell.angle_alpha   90.00
_cell.angle_beta   90.00
_cell.angle_gamma   90.00
#
_symmetry.space_group_name_H-M   'P 1'
#
loop_
_entity.id
_entity.type
_entity.pdbx_description
1 polymer ?
#
loop_
_entity_poly.entity_id
_entity_poly.type
_entity_poly.pdbx_seq_one_letter_code
_entity_poly.pdbx_strand_id
1 'polypeptide(L)' 'MNAGVVIVGAGLAGVSAANGLRRRRGFDRPITLINEELALPYDRPPLSKELLCGDRSLADIILHNAEYYFQSRKG' A
#
# COMPACT_ATOMS: atom_id res chain seq x y z
N MET A 1 -12.89 21.41 6.38
CA MET A 1 -12.06 20.26 5.96
C MET A 1 -12.46 19.08 6.83
N ASN A 2 -12.82 17.92 6.25
CA ASN A 2 -13.19 16.75 7.06
C ASN A 2 -11.92 15.97 7.43
N ALA A 3 -11.75 15.62 8.71
CA ALA A 3 -10.53 14.97 9.20
C ALA A 3 -10.37 13.57 8.58
N GLY A 4 -9.24 13.34 7.88
CA GLY A 4 -8.88 12.07 7.26
C GLY A 4 -8.22 11.08 8.23
N VAL A 5 -7.67 10.01 7.68
CA VAL A 5 -6.86 9.02 8.41
C VAL A 5 -5.43 9.06 7.92
N VAL A 6 -4.47 9.11 8.85
CA VAL A 6 -3.04 8.94 8.56
C VAL A 6 -2.60 7.58 9.05
N ILE A 7 -1.94 6.81 8.19
CA ILE A 7 -1.38 5.50 8.50
C ILE A 7 0.13 5.60 8.34
N VAL A 8 0.87 5.32 9.40
CA VAL A 8 2.33 5.29 9.41
C VAL A 8 2.80 3.83 9.24
N GLY A 9 3.52 3.56 8.16
CA GLY A 9 3.94 2.24 7.72
C GLY A 9 3.12 1.75 6.53
N ALA A 10 3.77 1.60 5.37
CA ALA A 10 3.13 1.14 4.13
C ALA A 10 3.43 -0.32 3.79
N GLY A 11 3.72 -1.16 4.80
CA GLY A 11 3.77 -2.60 4.62
C GLY A 11 2.38 -3.24 4.47
N LEU A 12 2.32 -4.57 4.44
CA LEU A 12 1.08 -5.33 4.28
C LEU A 12 -0.04 -4.91 5.24
N ALA A 13 0.29 -4.64 6.51
CA ALA A 13 -0.67 -4.22 7.52
C ALA A 13 -1.28 -2.83 7.20
N GLY A 14 -0.44 -1.84 6.86
CA GLY A 14 -0.89 -0.48 6.55
C GLY A 14 -1.73 -0.43 5.27
N VAL A 15 -1.31 -1.14 4.24
CA VAL A 15 -2.08 -1.27 2.99
C VAL A 15 -3.41 -1.97 3.23
N SER A 16 -3.42 -3.06 4.01
CA SER A 16 -4.67 -3.76 4.35
C SER A 16 -5.64 -2.88 5.14
N ALA A 17 -5.14 -2.08 6.07
CA ALA A 17 -5.94 -1.12 6.82
C ALA A 17 -6.54 -0.03 5.91
N ALA A 18 -5.74 0.55 5.00
CA ALA A 18 -6.22 1.51 4.01
C ALA A 18 -7.34 0.92 3.13
N ASN A 19 -7.17 -0.32 2.68
CA ASN A 19 -8.14 -1.02 1.84
C ASN A 19 -9.43 -1.31 2.60
N GLY A 20 -9.33 -1.70 3.88
CA GLY A 20 -10.48 -1.89 4.76
C GLY A 20 -11.29 -0.61 4.95
N LEU A 21 -10.62 0.52 5.18
CA LEU A 21 -11.26 1.83 5.28
C LEU A 21 -11.97 2.21 3.98
N ARG A 22 -11.34 2.04 2.82
CA ARG A 22 -11.95 2.34 1.52
C ARG A 22 -13.17 1.51 1.18
N ARG A 23 -13.22 0.24 1.63
CA ARG A 23 -14.38 -0.64 1.41
C ARG A 23 -15.56 -0.32 2.34
N ARG A 24 -15.33 0.43 3.42
CA ARG A 24 -16.39 0.77 4.38
C ARG A 24 -17.37 1.75 3.75
N ARG A 25 -18.66 1.40 3.74
CA ARG A 25 -19.72 2.28 3.23
C ARG A 25 -19.70 3.62 3.97
N GLY A 26 -19.76 4.72 3.21
CA GLY A 26 -19.74 6.08 3.75
C GLY A 26 -18.36 6.60 4.17
N PHE A 27 -17.28 5.84 3.92
CA PHE A 27 -15.93 6.36 4.11
C PHE A 27 -15.38 6.97 2.81
N ASP A 28 -15.50 8.29 2.69
CA ASP A 28 -15.03 9.09 1.56
C ASP A 28 -13.85 10.00 1.91
N ARG A 29 -13.45 10.01 3.19
CA ARG A 29 -12.42 10.91 3.72
C ARG A 29 -11.03 10.57 3.18
N PRO A 30 -10.09 11.52 3.17
CA PRO A 30 -8.71 11.26 2.74
C PRO A 30 -8.03 10.17 3.59
N ILE A 31 -7.20 9.36 2.95
CA ILE A 31 -6.28 8.43 3.61
C ILE A 31 -4.88 8.79 3.14
N THR A 32 -3.99 9.07 4.09
CA THR A 32 -2.58 9.33 3.82
C THR A 32 -1.76 8.17 4.37
N LEU A 33 -1.04 7.47 3.49
CA LEU A 33 -0.13 6.39 3.86
C LEU A 33 1.30 6.92 3.80
N ILE A 34 2.00 6.88 4.93
CA ILE A 34 3.38 7.37 5.06
C ILE A 34 4.30 6.17 5.21
N ASN A 35 5.40 6.16 4.46
CA ASN A 35 6.42 5.13 4.54
C ASN A 35 7.82 5.75 4.59
N GLU A 36 8.75 5.04 5.20
CA GLU A 36 10.17 5.42 5.19
C GLU A 36 10.86 5.03 3.88
N GLU A 37 10.46 3.91 3.27
CA GLU A 37 11.03 3.43 2.00
C GLU A 37 10.37 4.13 0.81
N LEU A 38 11.18 4.54 -0.18
CA LEU A 38 10.74 5.16 -1.44
C LEU A 38 10.12 4.15 -2.44
N ALA A 39 10.20 2.86 -2.14
CA ALA A 39 9.61 1.80 -2.96
C ALA A 39 8.08 1.76 -2.80
N LEU A 40 7.38 1.29 -3.85
CA LEU A 40 5.98 0.91 -3.72
C LEU A 40 5.82 -0.18 -2.65
N PRO A 41 4.71 -0.21 -1.89
CA PRO A 41 4.44 -1.28 -0.95
C PRO A 41 4.57 -2.68 -1.56
N TYR A 42 5.32 -3.56 -0.90
CA TYR A 42 5.60 -4.91 -1.37
C TYR A 42 5.50 -5.93 -0.23
N ASP A 43 5.38 -7.22 -0.60
CA ASP A 43 5.41 -8.33 0.33
C ASP A 43 6.85 -8.67 0.73
N ARG A 44 7.13 -8.65 2.03
CA ARG A 44 8.49 -8.88 2.57
C ARG A 44 8.89 -10.36 2.66
N PRO A 45 8.02 -11.32 3.04
CA PRO A 45 8.38 -12.74 3.10
C PRO A 45 9.16 -13.28 1.88
N PRO A 46 8.78 -12.97 0.62
CA PRO A 46 9.51 -13.45 -0.55
C PRO A 46 10.95 -12.96 -0.68
N LEU A 47 11.33 -11.87 0.01
CA LEU A 47 12.67 -11.28 -0.09
C LEU A 47 13.78 -12.27 0.32
N SER A 48 13.51 -13.10 1.33
CA SER A 48 14.51 -13.99 1.92
C SER A 48 14.64 -15.35 1.21
N LYS A 49 13.75 -15.63 0.25
CA LYS A 49 13.64 -16.94 -0.40
C LYS A 49 13.40 -16.79 -1.90
N GLU A 50 12.15 -16.66 -2.33
CA GLU A 50 11.77 -16.71 -3.74
C GLU A 50 12.45 -15.62 -4.57
N LEU A 51 12.57 -14.39 -4.04
CA LEU A 51 13.29 -13.31 -4.72
C LEU A 51 14.81 -13.55 -4.75
N LEU A 52 15.36 -14.10 -3.66
CA LEU A 52 16.80 -14.38 -3.53
C LEU A 52 17.23 -15.58 -4.40
N CYS A 53 16.35 -16.55 -4.59
CA CYS A 53 16.54 -17.73 -5.44
C CYS A 53 16.26 -17.45 -6.92
N GLY A 54 15.66 -16.29 -7.25
CA GLY A 54 15.30 -15.92 -8.62
C GLY A 54 13.98 -16.53 -9.12
N ASP A 55 13.18 -17.13 -8.23
CA ASP A 55 11.88 -17.73 -8.55
C ASP A 55 10.78 -16.67 -8.76
N ARG A 56 11.00 -15.44 -8.28
CA ARG A 56 10.12 -14.29 -8.48
C ARG A 56 10.93 -13.04 -8.83
N SER A 57 10.28 -12.11 -9.51
CA SER A 57 10.78 -10.76 -9.75
C SER A 57 10.29 -9.79 -8.69
N LEU A 58 10.92 -8.60 -8.63
CA LEU A 58 10.46 -7.51 -7.75
C LEU A 58 9.03 -7.07 -8.09
N ALA A 59 8.64 -7.11 -9.36
CA ALA A 59 7.31 -6.76 -9.80
C ALA A 59 6.24 -7.72 -9.24
N ASP A 60 6.57 -9.00 -9.05
CA ASP A 60 5.65 -10.04 -8.56
C ASP A 60 5.31 -9.89 -7.07
N ILE A 61 6.05 -9.06 -6.34
CA ILE A 61 5.88 -8.88 -4.89
C ILE A 61 5.33 -7.48 -4.55
N ILE A 62 5.14 -6.60 -5.53
CA ILE A 62 4.45 -5.32 -5.32
C ILE A 62 2.98 -5.57 -4.96
N LEU A 63 2.49 -4.97 -3.87
CA LEU A 63 1.12 -5.16 -3.39
C LEU A 63 0.08 -4.50 -4.31
N HIS A 64 0.39 -3.29 -4.78
CA HIS A 64 -0.41 -2.54 -5.75
C HIS A 64 0.50 -1.67 -6.61
N ASN A 65 0.17 -1.52 -7.89
CA ASN A 65 0.89 -0.62 -8.78
C ASN A 65 0.74 0.87 -8.37
N ALA A 66 1.52 1.74 -9.00
CA ALA A 66 1.47 3.17 -8.76
C ALA A 66 0.06 3.76 -9.01
N GLU A 67 -0.62 3.33 -10.08
CA GLU A 67 -1.94 3.84 -10.46
C GLU A 67 -2.99 3.66 -9.36
N TYR A 68 -2.92 2.55 -8.61
CA TYR A 68 -3.79 2.27 -7.47
C TYR A 68 -3.80 3.43 -6.46
N TYR A 69 -2.63 3.97 -6.12
CA TYR A 69 -2.50 5.05 -5.15
C TYR A 69 -2.84 6.41 -5.74
N PHE A 70 -2.56 6.63 -7.04
CA PHE A 70 -2.85 7.89 -7.72
C PHE A 70 -4.35 8.07 -8.05
N GLN A 71 -5.13 7.00 -8.21
CA GLN A 71 -6.59 7.10 -8.37
C GLN A 71 -7.28 7.78 -7.17
N SER A 72 -6.65 7.76 -6.00
CA SER A 72 -7.17 8.41 -4.79
C SER A 72 -6.89 9.92 -4.71
N ARG A 73 -6.18 10.50 -5.70
CA ARG A 73 -5.81 11.92 -5.76
C ARG A 73 -6.48 12.60 -6.97
N LYS A 74 -7.78 12.39 -7.17
CA LYS A 74 -8.59 13.32 -7.97
C LYS A 74 -9.06 14.44 -7.04
N GLY A 75 -8.26 15.50 -7.00
CA GLY A 75 -8.74 16.83 -6.64
C GLY A 75 -9.43 17.47 -7.83
#